data_AF-A0A5C2SKG1-F1
#
_entry.id   AF-A0A5C2SKG1-F1
#
_cell.length_a   1.000
_cell.length_b   1.000
_cell.length_c   1.000
_cell.angle_alpha   90.00
_cell.angle_beta   90.00
_cell.angle_gamma   90.00
#
_symmetry.space_group_name_H-M   'P 1'
#
loop_
_entity.id
_entity.type
_entity.pdbx_description
1 polymer ?
#
loop_
_entity_poly.entity_id
_entity_poly.type
_entity_poly.pdbx_seq_one_letter_code
_entity_poly.pdbx_strand_id
1 'polypeptide(L)'
;MSDVSVLEVRIDHRDWMWKDLFASMTKICFLVDCYDQDDDFLEALSATPNRTRGSRQRSLILPSLQVVKLSRMRLCTLDYAMEIEFIDALLDTLIKRCNYGIPLLQQHLVRCMNIDKGDVNRFADIVPEDFWDRITELVESKEESSDDEEKGNDEEEEEFQEEEVLENDDEDEDSEDEDTDDWEEDEEGEQYDQFLPWF
;
A
#
# COMPACT_ATOMS: atom_id res chain seq x y z
N MET A 1 22.60 -17.64 20.18
CA MET A 1 22.94 -16.45 19.37
C MET A 1 21.80 -16.30 18.40
N SER A 2 21.00 -15.25 18.51
CA SER A 2 19.92 -15.00 17.54
C SER A 2 20.58 -14.65 16.21
N ASP A 3 20.27 -15.39 15.15
CA ASP A 3 20.70 -15.06 13.80
C ASP A 3 20.02 -13.73 13.42
N VAL A 4 20.75 -12.63 13.56
CA VAL A 4 20.27 -11.32 13.12
C VAL A 4 20.31 -11.34 11.60
N SER A 5 19.14 -11.29 10.97
CA SER A 5 19.05 -11.12 9.52
C SER A 5 18.46 -9.75 9.18
N VAL A 6 19.11 -9.11 8.22
CA VAL A 6 18.85 -7.74 7.77
C VAL A 6 18.49 -7.80 6.30
N LEU A 7 17.36 -7.21 5.93
CA LEU A 7 16.98 -6.95 4.55
C LEU A 7 17.10 -5.45 4.30
N GLU A 8 17.92 -5.07 3.32
CA GLU A 8 18.05 -3.70 2.88
C GLU A 8 17.65 -3.58 1.41
N VAL A 9 16.64 -2.77 1.14
CA VAL A 9 16.15 -2.46 -0.22
C VAL A 9 16.53 -1.02 -0.55
N ARG A 10 17.10 -0.82 -1.74
CA ARG A 10 17.60 0.49 -2.24
C ARG A 10 17.24 0.74 -3.70
N ILE A 11 16.24 0.03 -4.21
CA ILE A 11 15.84 0.11 -5.60
C ILE A 11 14.49 0.80 -5.63
N ASP A 12 14.42 1.87 -6.41
CA ASP A 12 13.21 2.64 -6.63
C ASP A 12 12.32 1.98 -7.70
N HIS A 13 11.01 2.13 -7.57
CA HIS A 13 9.99 1.79 -8.58
C HIS A 13 10.09 0.41 -9.26
N ARG A 14 9.92 -0.67 -8.51
CA ARG A 14 9.66 -2.01 -9.09
C ARG A 14 8.39 -2.61 -8.50
N ASP A 15 7.67 -3.34 -9.33
CA ASP A 15 6.55 -4.21 -8.92
C ASP A 15 7.11 -5.39 -8.12
N TRP A 16 7.46 -5.14 -6.86
CA TRP A 16 7.96 -6.18 -5.98
C TRP A 16 6.81 -7.06 -5.52
N MET A 17 6.97 -8.37 -5.65
CA MET A 17 6.09 -9.33 -4.99
C MET A 17 6.45 -9.42 -3.50
N TRP A 18 6.16 -8.36 -2.74
CA TRP A 18 6.57 -8.20 -1.34
C TRP A 18 6.15 -9.37 -0.45
N LYS A 19 4.93 -9.87 -0.64
CA LYS A 19 4.39 -11.03 0.09
C LYS A 19 5.25 -12.28 -0.11
N ASP A 20 5.66 -12.56 -1.35
CA ASP A 20 6.49 -13.71 -1.68
C ASP A 20 7.93 -13.53 -1.19
N LEU A 21 8.48 -12.32 -1.34
CA LEU A 21 9.81 -11.98 -0.84
C LEU A 21 9.87 -12.22 0.67
N PHE A 22 8.93 -11.68 1.43
CA PHE A 22 8.87 -11.83 2.87
C PHE A 22 8.55 -13.27 3.31
N ALA A 23 7.74 -14.01 2.55
CA ALA A 23 7.48 -15.43 2.79
C ALA A 23 8.74 -16.29 2.66
N SER A 24 9.65 -15.91 1.77
CA SER A 24 10.95 -16.58 1.62
C SER A 24 11.95 -16.22 2.73
N MET A 25 11.72 -15.14 3.48
CA MET A 25 12.67 -14.56 4.46
C MET A 25 12.05 -14.30 5.84
N THR A 26 11.37 -15.30 6.41
CA THR A 26 10.64 -15.18 7.69
C THR A 26 11.50 -14.85 8.93
N LYS A 27 12.83 -14.97 8.83
CA LYS A 27 13.77 -14.69 9.91
C LYS A 27 14.24 -13.23 9.97
N ILE A 28 13.80 -12.37 9.04
CA ILE A 28 14.18 -10.94 9.02
C ILE A 28 13.82 -10.31 10.36
N CYS A 29 14.82 -9.66 10.98
CA CYS A 29 14.67 -8.89 12.21
C CYS A 29 14.73 -7.39 11.94
N PHE A 30 15.49 -6.98 10.93
CA PHE A 30 15.72 -5.59 10.55
C PHE A 30 15.37 -5.41 9.08
N LEU A 31 14.41 -4.54 8.80
CA LEU A 31 14.07 -4.11 7.45
C LEU A 31 14.50 -2.66 7.28
N VAL A 32 15.34 -2.42 6.29
CA VAL A 32 15.71 -1.09 5.85
C VAL A 32 15.19 -0.92 4.45
N ASP A 33 14.35 0.07 4.26
CA ASP A 33 13.86 0.41 2.95
C ASP A 33 14.16 1.88 2.62
N CYS A 34 14.50 2.08 1.37
CA CYS A 34 14.86 3.38 0.83
C CYS A 34 13.97 3.65 -0.37
N TYR A 35 13.50 4.89 -0.51
CA TYR A 35 12.60 5.34 -1.57
C TYR A 35 11.15 4.89 -1.41
N ASP A 36 10.27 5.53 -2.17
CA ASP A 36 8.82 5.36 -2.03
C ASP A 36 8.39 3.94 -2.36
N GLN A 37 7.45 3.43 -1.56
CA GLN A 37 6.82 2.12 -1.77
C GLN A 37 5.32 2.29 -1.93
N ASP A 38 4.70 1.24 -2.47
CA ASP A 38 3.27 1.09 -2.62
C ASP A 38 2.61 0.49 -1.37
N ASP A 39 1.29 0.37 -1.41
CA ASP A 39 0.50 -0.27 -0.37
C ASP A 39 0.78 -1.77 -0.25
N ASP A 40 1.21 -2.41 -1.34
CA ASP A 40 1.56 -3.83 -1.35
C ASP A 40 2.72 -4.13 -0.37
N PHE A 41 3.67 -3.21 -0.22
CA PHE A 41 4.71 -3.28 0.79
C PHE A 41 4.12 -3.31 2.22
N LEU A 42 3.22 -2.37 2.54
CA LEU A 42 2.61 -2.27 3.86
C LEU A 42 1.71 -3.49 4.16
N GLU A 43 0.94 -3.93 3.16
CA GLU A 43 0.12 -5.13 3.29
C GLU A 43 0.99 -6.35 3.59
N ALA A 44 2.14 -6.48 2.91
CA ALA A 44 3.07 -7.59 3.11
C ALA A 44 3.70 -7.61 4.53
N LEU A 45 3.94 -6.45 5.15
CA LEU A 45 4.45 -6.36 6.53
C LEU A 45 3.52 -6.97 7.58
N SER A 46 2.21 -6.97 7.30
CA SER A 46 1.16 -7.52 8.16
C SER A 46 0.43 -8.72 7.53
N ALA A 47 0.97 -9.27 6.44
CA ALA A 47 0.38 -10.40 5.75
C ALA A 47 0.48 -11.67 6.60
N THR A 48 -0.53 -12.53 6.46
CA THR A 48 -0.54 -13.87 7.04
C THR A 48 -0.23 -14.89 5.94
N PRO A 49 0.56 -15.94 6.20
CA PRO A 49 0.80 -17.00 5.22
C PRO A 49 -0.52 -17.67 4.83
N ASN A 50 -0.64 -18.03 3.55
CA ASN A 50 -1.81 -18.73 3.02
C ASN A 50 -2.11 -19.96 3.87
N ARG A 51 -3.32 -20.02 4.45
CA ARG A 51 -3.72 -21.09 5.36
C ARG A 51 -3.72 -22.43 4.62
N THR A 52 -2.71 -23.26 4.85
CA THR A 52 -2.87 -24.71 4.69
C THR A 52 -3.85 -25.18 5.77
N ARG A 53 -4.97 -25.80 5.36
CA ARG A 53 -6.00 -26.39 6.25
C ARG A 53 -5.31 -27.20 7.37
N GLY A 54 -5.23 -26.64 8.57
CA GLY A 54 -4.71 -27.35 9.74
C GLY A 54 -3.85 -26.56 10.73
N SER A 55 -3.26 -25.41 10.36
CA SER A 55 -2.47 -24.62 11.32
C SER A 55 -3.39 -23.76 12.21
N ARG A 56 -3.35 -24.01 13.53
CA ARG A 56 -4.09 -23.22 14.53
C ARG A 56 -3.35 -21.94 14.92
N GLN A 57 -2.08 -21.79 14.56
CA GLN A 57 -1.31 -20.59 14.87
C GLN A 57 -1.46 -19.56 13.76
N ARG A 58 -2.20 -18.50 14.07
CA ARG A 58 -2.22 -17.27 13.29
C ARG A 58 -0.89 -16.55 13.54
N SER A 59 0.04 -16.64 12.60
CA SER A 59 1.30 -15.90 12.64
C SER A 59 1.40 -15.04 11.39
N LEU A 60 2.20 -13.97 11.46
CA LEU A 60 2.49 -13.13 10.31
C LEU A 60 3.61 -13.74 9.48
N ILE A 61 3.74 -13.32 8.22
CA ILE A 61 4.84 -13.75 7.34
C ILE A 61 6.21 -13.36 7.91
N LEU A 62 6.30 -12.21 8.58
CA LEU A 62 7.50 -11.72 9.25
C LEU A 62 7.35 -11.73 10.78
N PRO A 63 7.41 -12.90 11.43
CA PRO A 63 7.21 -13.02 12.87
C PRO A 63 8.42 -12.53 13.70
N SER A 64 9.59 -12.41 13.08
CA SER A 64 10.82 -11.99 13.76
C SER A 64 11.15 -10.51 13.56
N LEU A 65 10.38 -9.79 12.74
CA LEU A 65 10.65 -8.40 12.41
C LEU A 65 10.43 -7.52 13.64
N GLN A 66 11.50 -6.82 14.03
CA GLN A 66 11.55 -5.97 15.23
C GLN A 66 11.83 -4.51 14.88
N VAL A 67 12.58 -4.26 13.81
CA VAL A 67 13.04 -2.92 13.45
C VAL A 67 12.69 -2.64 12.00
N VAL A 68 12.03 -1.52 11.77
CA VAL A 68 11.78 -0.98 10.43
C VAL A 68 12.44 0.39 10.33
N LYS A 69 13.20 0.59 9.27
CA LYS A 69 13.80 1.88 8.91
C LYS A 69 13.33 2.28 7.53
N LEU A 70 12.62 3.39 7.48
CA LEU A 70 12.18 4.03 6.25
C LEU A 70 13.09 5.23 5.99
N SER A 71 13.60 5.34 4.77
CA SER A 71 14.49 6.44 4.42
C SER A 71 14.20 7.05 3.06
N ARG A 72 14.22 8.39 2.99
CA ARG A 72 14.00 9.14 1.75
C ARG A 72 12.64 8.86 1.09
N MET A 73 11.62 8.59 1.92
CA MET A 73 10.25 8.33 1.48
C MET A 73 9.39 9.57 1.65
N ARG A 74 8.45 9.80 0.74
CA ARG A 74 7.33 10.73 0.88
C ARG A 74 6.22 10.00 1.64
N LEU A 75 5.97 10.36 2.89
CA LEU A 75 4.98 9.65 3.71
C LEU A 75 3.59 10.30 3.69
N CYS A 76 3.50 11.56 3.26
CA CYS A 76 2.23 12.24 3.01
C CYS A 76 2.27 12.97 1.67
N THR A 77 1.08 13.21 1.10
CA THR A 77 0.85 14.16 0.00
C THR A 77 0.74 15.58 0.57
N LEU A 78 1.14 16.59 -0.23
CA LEU A 78 0.97 18.00 0.16
C LEU A 78 -0.44 18.52 -0.09
N ASP A 79 -1.17 17.86 -0.98
CA ASP A 79 -2.57 18.15 -1.17
C ASP A 79 -3.40 17.47 -0.07
N TYR A 80 -3.76 18.25 0.96
CA TYR A 80 -4.63 17.82 2.05
C TYR A 80 -6.06 17.43 1.56
N ALA A 81 -6.39 17.64 0.29
CA ALA A 81 -7.62 17.13 -0.34
C ALA A 81 -7.45 15.74 -0.98
N MET A 82 -6.21 15.26 -1.16
CA MET A 82 -5.90 13.91 -1.63
C MET A 82 -5.42 13.02 -0.48
N GLU A 83 -5.75 11.74 -0.59
CA GLU A 83 -5.90 10.81 0.53
C GLU A 83 -4.67 10.72 1.45
N ILE A 84 -4.98 10.67 2.74
CA ILE A 84 -4.06 10.42 3.85
C ILE A 84 -3.72 8.93 3.83
N GLU A 85 -2.87 8.46 2.92
CA GLU A 85 -2.78 7.00 2.72
C GLU A 85 -1.63 6.36 3.49
N PHE A 86 -0.39 6.78 3.25
CA PHE A 86 0.75 5.96 3.68
C PHE A 86 0.96 5.94 5.19
N ILE A 87 0.91 7.09 5.89
CA ILE A 87 1.09 7.11 7.36
C ILE A 87 -0.04 6.34 8.05
N ASP A 88 -1.28 6.51 7.62
CA ASP A 88 -2.43 5.87 8.24
C ASP A 88 -2.40 4.36 7.99
N ALA A 89 -2.11 3.94 6.75
CA ALA A 89 -1.90 2.53 6.41
C ALA A 89 -0.70 1.91 7.17
N LEU A 90 0.37 2.68 7.37
CA LEU A 90 1.51 2.24 8.18
C LEU A 90 1.09 2.07 9.65
N LEU A 91 0.37 3.03 10.24
CA LEU A 91 -0.15 2.93 11.62
C LEU A 91 -1.05 1.70 11.77
N ASP A 92 -1.98 1.48 10.85
CA ASP A 92 -2.86 0.31 10.83
C ASP A 92 -2.09 -1.01 10.74
N THR A 93 -1.05 -1.04 9.90
CA THR A 93 -0.13 -2.17 9.77
C THR A 93 0.57 -2.46 11.11
N LEU A 94 1.05 -1.43 11.80
CA LEU A 94 1.70 -1.56 13.11
C LEU A 94 0.72 -2.03 14.20
N ILE A 95 -0.50 -1.47 14.24
CA ILE A 95 -1.57 -1.89 15.15
C ILE A 95 -1.93 -3.36 14.91
N LYS A 96 -2.06 -3.77 13.64
CA LYS A 96 -2.31 -5.17 13.27
C LYS A 96 -1.19 -6.07 13.78
N ARG A 97 0.08 -5.68 13.65
CA ARG A 97 1.20 -6.45 14.23
C ARG A 97 1.11 -6.59 15.75
N CYS A 98 0.74 -5.52 16.46
CA CYS A 98 0.48 -5.55 17.90
C CYS A 98 -0.64 -6.55 18.26
N ASN A 99 -1.74 -6.55 17.50
CA ASN A 99 -2.88 -7.46 17.71
C ASN A 99 -2.51 -8.95 17.52
N TYR A 100 -1.47 -9.24 16.72
CA TYR A 100 -0.92 -10.59 16.56
C TYR A 100 0.12 -10.96 17.63
N GLY A 101 0.41 -10.06 18.58
CA GLY A 101 1.41 -10.26 19.63
C GLY A 101 2.85 -10.13 19.15
N ILE A 102 3.07 -9.46 18.02
CA ILE A 102 4.39 -9.31 17.38
C ILE A 102 4.65 -7.82 17.06
N PRO A 103 4.63 -6.92 18.06
CA PRO A 103 4.84 -5.49 17.84
C PRO A 103 6.24 -5.23 17.28
N LEU A 104 6.39 -4.15 16.50
CA LEU A 104 7.73 -3.60 16.24
C LEU A 104 8.28 -3.01 17.53
N LEU A 105 9.58 -3.14 17.70
CA LEU A 105 10.30 -2.56 18.84
C LEU A 105 10.84 -1.17 18.50
N GLN A 106 11.30 -0.99 17.25
CA GLN A 106 11.93 0.24 16.80
C GLN A 106 11.45 0.67 15.41
N GLN A 107 11.17 1.97 15.27
CA GLN A 107 10.91 2.62 13.99
C GLN A 107 11.93 3.74 13.76
N HIS A 108 12.46 3.82 12.53
CA HIS A 108 13.36 4.89 12.14
C HIS A 108 12.82 5.59 10.90
N LEU A 109 12.61 6.91 11.01
CA LEU A 109 12.23 7.79 9.91
C LEU A 109 13.42 8.71 9.62
N VAL A 110 14.11 8.46 8.51
CA VAL A 110 15.37 9.15 8.18
C VAL A 110 15.30 9.81 6.81
N ARG A 111 15.34 11.14 6.77
CA ARG A 111 15.19 11.96 5.56
C ARG A 111 13.86 11.69 4.85
N CYS A 112 12.83 11.33 5.60
CA CYS A 112 11.49 11.25 5.04
C CYS A 112 10.94 12.67 4.80
N MET A 113 10.14 12.81 3.75
CA MET A 113 9.57 14.07 3.29
C MET A 113 8.08 14.12 3.57
N ASN A 114 7.52 15.33 3.59
CA ASN A 114 6.10 15.60 3.81
C ASN A 114 5.57 15.11 5.17
N ILE A 115 6.40 15.10 6.21
CA ILE A 115 5.98 14.78 7.58
C ILE A 115 6.34 15.87 8.55
N ASP A 116 5.53 16.00 9.59
CA ASP A 116 5.82 16.88 10.71
C ASP A 116 5.92 16.13 12.05
N LYS A 117 6.14 16.90 13.12
CA LYS A 117 6.23 16.33 14.46
C LYS A 117 4.91 15.72 14.94
N GLY A 118 3.78 16.31 14.55
CA GLY A 118 2.45 15.80 14.86
C GLY A 118 2.25 14.40 14.31
N ASP A 119 2.61 14.19 13.05
CA ASP A 119 2.57 12.88 12.40
C ASP A 119 3.44 11.86 13.13
N VAL A 120 4.68 12.24 13.44
CA VAL A 120 5.64 11.37 14.12
C VAL A 120 5.17 10.98 15.52
N ASN A 121 4.53 11.90 16.26
CA ASN A 121 4.01 11.61 17.60
C ASN A 121 2.93 10.52 17.58
N ARG A 122 2.22 10.31 16.47
CA ARG A 122 1.19 9.26 16.35
C ARG A 122 1.79 7.85 16.47
N PHE A 123 3.05 7.65 16.08
CA PHE A 123 3.74 6.37 16.21
C PHE A 123 4.10 6.02 17.66
N ALA A 124 4.25 7.02 18.53
CA ALA A 124 4.71 6.84 19.92
C ALA A 124 3.75 6.00 20.77
N ASP A 125 2.47 5.93 20.40
CA ASP A 125 1.46 5.13 21.09
C ASP A 125 1.52 3.64 20.70
N ILE A 126 2.19 3.30 19.59
CA ILE A 126 2.19 1.96 18.99
C ILE A 126 3.58 1.32 19.04
N VAL A 127 4.63 2.10 18.74
CA VAL A 127 6.02 1.63 18.70
C VAL A 127 6.78 2.16 19.92
N PRO A 128 7.38 1.30 20.77
CA PRO A 128 8.06 1.75 21.98
C PRO A 128 9.23 2.71 21.76
N GLU A 129 9.97 2.52 20.67
CA GLU A 129 11.11 3.36 20.32
C GLU A 129 10.95 3.90 18.90
N ASP A 130 10.77 5.20 18.78
CA ASP A 130 10.70 5.90 17.50
C ASP A 130 11.87 6.89 17.36
N PHE A 131 12.51 6.87 16.19
CA PHE A 131 13.65 7.70 15.85
C PHE A 131 13.38 8.50 14.58
N TRP A 132 13.15 9.80 14.75
CA TRP A 132 13.02 10.74 13.65
C TRP A 132 14.16 11.76 13.64
N ASP A 133 14.72 12.02 12.46
CA ASP A 133 15.83 12.96 12.27
C ASP A 133 15.42 14.44 12.20
N ARG A 134 14.13 14.73 12.39
CA ARG A 134 13.54 16.09 12.48
C ARG A 134 13.61 16.89 11.18
N ILE A 135 13.78 16.20 10.05
CA ILE A 135 13.71 16.82 8.73
C ILE A 135 12.23 16.96 8.35
N THR A 136 11.82 18.18 7.98
CA THR A 136 10.45 18.56 7.60
C THR A 136 10.42 19.13 6.18
N GLU A 137 11.19 18.51 5.27
CA GLU A 137 11.23 18.94 3.87
C GLU A 137 9.91 18.61 3.19
N LEU A 138 9.34 19.60 2.51
CA LEU A 138 8.09 19.48 1.75
C LEU A 138 8.42 19.41 0.26
N VAL A 139 7.89 18.38 -0.41
CA VAL A 139 8.05 18.14 -1.85
C VAL A 139 6.68 17.95 -2.46
N GLU A 140 6.34 18.85 -3.39
CA GLU A 140 5.15 18.75 -4.23
C GLU A 140 5.31 17.56 -5.17
N SER A 141 4.27 16.72 -5.23
CA SER A 141 4.08 15.83 -6.36
C SER A 141 4.05 16.74 -7.59
N LYS A 142 5.04 16.59 -8.49
CA LYS A 142 4.92 17.08 -9.85
C LYS A 142 3.74 16.31 -10.47
N GLU A 143 2.52 16.79 -10.24
CA GLU A 143 1.49 16.61 -11.23
C GLU A 143 2.06 17.17 -12.53
N GLU A 144 1.90 16.40 -13.61
CA GLU A 144 2.26 16.83 -14.94
C GLU A 144 1.66 18.22 -15.17
N SER A 145 2.49 19.25 -15.04
CA SER A 145 2.26 20.52 -15.68
C SER A 145 2.20 20.17 -17.16
N SER A 146 0.98 19.92 -17.66
CA SER A 146 0.66 20.00 -19.07
C SER A 146 1.02 21.42 -19.46
N ASP A 147 2.29 21.60 -19.82
CA ASP A 147 2.82 22.80 -20.44
C ASP A 147 2.13 22.83 -21.80
N ASP A 148 0.93 23.43 -21.79
CA ASP A 148 0.19 23.81 -22.97
C ASP A 148 1.01 24.91 -23.63
N GLU A 149 2.08 24.49 -24.32
CA GLU A 149 2.84 25.30 -25.27
C GLU A 149 1.94 25.56 -26.50
N GLU A 150 0.82 26.27 -26.29
CA GLU A 150 0.02 26.81 -27.38
C GLU A 150 0.21 28.34 -27.41
N LYS A 151 1.20 28.75 -28.22
CA LYS A 151 1.02 29.72 -29.31
C LYS A 151 2.33 29.99 -30.03
N GLY A 152 2.68 29.07 -30.91
CA GLY A 152 3.38 29.42 -32.15
C GLY A 152 2.46 30.30 -32.98
N ASN A 153 2.80 31.58 -33.09
CA ASN A 153 2.22 32.48 -34.08
C ASN A 153 3.36 33.01 -34.95
N ASP A 154 3.77 32.19 -35.91
CA ASP A 154 4.45 32.66 -37.12
C ASP A 154 3.63 32.16 -38.32
N GLU A 155 3.11 33.14 -39.03
CA GLU A 155 2.38 33.08 -40.30
C GLU A 155 3.26 32.43 -41.37
N GLU A 156 2.74 31.54 -42.23
CA GLU A 156 2.95 31.56 -43.70
C GLU A 156 1.84 30.75 -44.42
N GLU A 157 1.44 31.26 -45.58
CA GLU A 157 0.28 30.91 -46.41
C GLU A 157 0.54 29.73 -47.39
N GLU A 158 -0.56 29.25 -48.03
CA GLU A 158 -0.64 28.42 -49.26
C GLU A 158 -0.44 26.89 -49.08
N GLU A 159 -1.13 25.95 -49.73
CA GLU A 159 -2.02 25.93 -50.91
C GLU A 159 -2.86 24.62 -50.88
N PHE A 160 -4.00 24.62 -51.56
CA PHE A 160 -5.02 23.55 -51.68
C PHE A 160 -4.51 22.15 -52.11
N GLN A 161 -5.14 21.10 -51.58
CA GLN A 161 -5.54 19.93 -52.38
C GLN A 161 -6.80 19.26 -51.79
N GLU A 162 -7.89 19.35 -52.56
CA GLU A 162 -9.12 18.57 -52.39
C GLU A 162 -8.82 17.10 -52.73
N GLU A 163 -9.04 16.18 -51.80
CA GLU A 163 -9.09 14.75 -52.12
C GLU A 163 -10.32 14.10 -51.47
N GLU A 164 -10.83 13.11 -52.21
CA GLU A 164 -12.21 12.69 -52.31
C GLU A 164 -12.81 11.95 -51.11
N VAL A 165 -14.13 12.01 -51.09
CA VAL A 165 -15.10 11.33 -50.24
C VAL A 165 -15.12 9.81 -50.54
N LEU A 166 -15.22 8.95 -49.51
CA LEU A 166 -16.33 8.01 -49.26
C LEU A 166 -15.89 6.75 -48.49
N GLU A 167 -16.66 6.49 -47.42
CA GLU A 167 -17.21 5.19 -46.97
C GLU A 167 -16.23 4.05 -46.61
N ASN A 168 -16.03 3.85 -45.31
CA ASN A 168 -15.96 2.51 -44.71
C ASN A 168 -17.22 2.40 -43.83
N ASP A 169 -18.26 1.67 -44.25
CA ASP A 169 -18.46 0.21 -44.20
C ASP A 169 -18.30 -0.40 -42.80
N ASP A 170 -19.46 -0.82 -42.28
CA ASP A 170 -19.74 -1.96 -41.40
C ASP A 170 -19.30 -1.91 -39.92
N GLU A 171 -20.20 -1.39 -39.07
CA GLU A 171 -20.32 -1.81 -37.66
C GLU A 171 -21.69 -2.50 -37.47
N ASP A 172 -21.74 -3.78 -37.77
CA ASP A 172 -22.73 -4.75 -37.26
C ASP A 172 -21.95 -5.83 -36.47
N GLU A 173 -22.66 -6.50 -35.54
CA GLU A 173 -22.28 -7.61 -34.64
C GLU A 173 -22.12 -7.19 -33.16
N ASP A 174 -23.21 -7.21 -32.40
CA ASP A 174 -23.74 -8.37 -31.63
C ASP A 174 -23.28 -8.24 -30.16
N SER A 175 -24.08 -7.69 -29.25
CA SER A 175 -25.08 -8.40 -28.42
C SER A 175 -24.54 -9.66 -27.75
N GLU A 176 -24.09 -9.56 -26.49
CA GLU A 176 -24.21 -10.67 -25.54
C GLU A 176 -24.72 -10.13 -24.20
N ASP A 177 -25.99 -10.43 -23.96
CA ASP A 177 -26.67 -10.40 -22.67
C ASP A 177 -25.95 -11.36 -21.71
N GLU A 178 -25.36 -10.87 -20.62
CA GLU A 178 -24.98 -11.73 -19.50
C GLU A 178 -26.04 -11.63 -18.40
N ASP A 179 -26.87 -12.68 -18.39
CA ASP A 179 -27.81 -13.06 -17.34
C ASP A 179 -27.17 -12.91 -15.95
N THR A 180 -27.68 -11.94 -15.18
CA THR A 180 -27.36 -11.85 -13.77
C THR A 180 -28.20 -12.90 -13.05
N ASP A 181 -27.60 -14.06 -12.81
CA ASP A 181 -28.19 -15.14 -12.02
C ASP A 181 -28.46 -14.66 -10.59
N ASP A 182 -29.74 -14.40 -10.39
CA ASP A 182 -30.50 -14.32 -9.16
C ASP A 182 -30.25 -15.57 -8.29
N TRP A 183 -29.59 -15.38 -7.15
CA TRP A 183 -29.58 -16.35 -6.06
C TRP A 183 -30.12 -15.67 -4.81
N GLU A 184 -31.44 -15.50 -4.82
CA GLU A 184 -32.25 -15.42 -3.62
C GLU A 184 -32.16 -16.72 -2.80
N GLU A 185 -32.12 -16.49 -1.48
CA GLU A 185 -32.62 -17.36 -0.40
C GLU A 185 -31.88 -18.67 -0.10
N ASP A 186 -31.42 -18.79 1.16
CA ASP A 186 -32.19 -19.61 2.10
C ASP A 186 -31.93 -19.20 3.55
N GLU A 187 -33.06 -19.02 4.23
CA GLU A 187 -33.26 -18.79 5.67
C GLU A 187 -32.86 -19.99 6.55
N GLU A 188 -33.03 -19.75 7.86
CA GLU A 188 -33.15 -20.72 8.96
C GLU A 188 -31.81 -21.13 9.59
N GLY A 189 -31.51 -20.64 10.79
CA GLY A 189 -32.06 -21.20 12.02
C GLY A 189 -30.93 -22.01 12.67
N GLU A 190 -30.42 -21.64 13.84
CA GLU A 190 -30.86 -22.30 15.07
C GLU A 190 -30.48 -21.46 16.29
N GLN A 191 -31.52 -21.11 17.02
CA GLN A 191 -31.54 -20.58 18.38
C GLN A 191 -31.10 -21.69 19.34
N TYR A 192 -29.90 -21.59 19.93
CA TYR A 192 -29.53 -22.46 21.04
C TYR A 192 -29.94 -21.83 22.37
N ASP A 193 -30.98 -22.46 22.91
CA ASP A 193 -31.59 -22.19 24.20
C ASP A 193 -30.65 -22.47 25.37
N GLN A 194 -30.93 -21.71 26.43
CA GLN A 194 -30.36 -21.78 27.75
C GLN A 194 -30.54 -23.16 28.38
N PHE A 195 -29.50 -23.74 28.98
CA PHE A 195 -29.65 -24.64 30.14
C PHE A 195 -28.43 -24.58 31.07
N LEU A 196 -28.63 -23.93 32.23
CA LEU A 196 -27.90 -24.21 33.48
C LEU A 196 -28.33 -25.60 34.02
N PRO A 197 -27.53 -26.31 34.84
CA PRO A 197 -27.59 -26.06 36.28
C PRO A 197 -26.27 -26.23 37.06
N TRP A 198 -26.11 -25.33 38.04
CA TRP A 198 -25.72 -25.57 39.44
C TRP A 198 -25.14 -26.94 39.81
N PHE A 199 -23.90 -26.93 40.30
CA PHE A 199 -23.48 -27.66 41.50
C PHE A 199 -22.33 -26.92 42.19
#